data_AF-A0A3M8GQ99-F1
#
_entry.id   AF-A0A3M8GQ99-F1
#
_cell.length_a   1.000
_cell.length_b   1.000
_cell.length_c   1.000
_cell.angle_alpha   90.00
_cell.angle_beta   90.00
_cell.angle_gamma   90.00
#
_symmetry.space_group_name_H-M   'P 1'
#
loop_
_entity.id
_entity.type
_entity.pdbx_description
1 polymer ?
#
loop_
_entity_poly.entity_id
_entity_poly.type
_entity_poly.pdbx_seq_one_letter_code
_entity_poly.pdbx_strand_id
1 'polypeptide(L)'
;MGQKFPRLFLILLGLFFILNILQAAFTELLFDEAYYWYYAQQLAWGYFDHPPMVALMVRLGEIAFEGELGVRLVSCFMGAGTFLLLWCLIDYPKKRQYVIHFFLLLFSMALVNAYGFFTLPDTPLLFFTALFLYLYKQFTEKRGVALAIGLGLVMAALVYSKYHGVLIILFVFASNWRLIKDALAWVAVAVSLLCFAPHLFWLAQNDFITINYHLFERPNHAYNFSEFTLGYLLNLVLVFGLLFPWAYQALFKSRSNGDMLIKALQYLSYGFILFFFLSSFTKRVQTQWIVVICIPIAVLTFKHLLTNQNTAKWVFRMGVISTLILMYARVWLVNDRLLPIYFETHGNKNWVGQLKSEINGIPAVFQNSYRRASMYAFYSGSASFSLNTTEKRQNQFTIDDSESRIQGKKIAYIAKNVEGHDFEYSKCDGTVIQGKFIPSFRSYRRLWCTVPDTPLTKEHLKNLEIALYNPYQEDIFRKDLDLYVAYLNKYKEPIELKKMERCNWQNESPYVKAEDTCLIKCAIPPPEDKNVHYIRLGISEHGLKAGINSKTLKLEQ
;
A
#
# COMPACT_ATOMS: atom_id res chain seq x y z
N MET A 1 -41.60 1.65 19.59
CA MET A 1 -40.38 1.03 19.02
C MET A 1 -39.18 1.46 19.85
N GLY A 2 -38.63 0.57 20.69
CA GLY A 2 -37.44 0.91 21.48
C GLY A 2 -36.23 1.15 20.58
N GLN A 3 -35.45 2.21 20.84
CA GLN A 3 -34.27 2.53 20.03
C GLN A 3 -33.34 1.30 19.92
N LYS A 4 -33.00 0.93 18.67
CA LYS A 4 -32.12 -0.20 18.35
C LYS A 4 -30.73 -0.03 18.99
N PHE A 5 -30.29 1.23 19.15
CA PHE A 5 -29.02 1.63 19.74
C PHE A 5 -29.23 2.47 21.02
N PRO A 6 -28.42 2.32 22.08
CA PRO A 6 -28.44 3.22 23.23
C PRO A 6 -28.12 4.66 22.82
N ARG A 7 -28.79 5.67 23.42
CA ARG A 7 -28.52 7.09 23.15
C ARG A 7 -27.03 7.45 23.35
N LEU A 8 -26.42 6.95 24.42
CA LEU A 8 -24.98 7.15 24.69
C LEU A 8 -24.09 6.61 23.57
N PHE A 9 -24.47 5.47 22.97
CA PHE A 9 -23.69 4.90 21.86
C PHE A 9 -23.71 5.82 20.64
N LEU A 10 -24.88 6.38 20.29
CA LEU A 10 -25.01 7.31 19.17
C LEU A 10 -24.24 8.61 19.41
N ILE A 11 -24.23 9.13 20.64
CA ILE A 11 -23.46 10.32 21.01
C ILE A 11 -21.96 10.05 20.85
N LEU A 12 -21.44 8.96 21.43
CA LEU A 12 -20.01 8.64 21.34
C LEU A 12 -19.58 8.31 19.90
N LEU A 13 -20.44 7.66 19.11
CA LEU A 13 -20.18 7.42 17.69
C LEU A 13 -20.12 8.74 16.89
N GLY A 14 -21.05 9.65 17.17
CA GLY A 14 -21.05 10.99 16.57
C GLY A 14 -19.82 11.80 16.95
N LEU A 15 -19.41 11.77 18.22
CA LEU A 15 -18.18 12.42 18.68
C LEU A 15 -16.93 11.82 18.02
N PHE A 16 -16.85 10.49 17.89
CA PHE A 16 -15.77 9.82 17.17
C PHE A 16 -15.72 10.22 15.69
N PHE A 17 -16.87 10.27 15.03
CA PHE A 17 -16.97 10.70 13.64
C PHE A 17 -16.51 12.16 13.47
N ILE A 18 -17.00 13.08 14.30
CA ILE A 18 -16.58 14.49 14.30
C ILE A 18 -15.07 14.60 14.56
N LEU A 19 -14.53 13.86 15.53
CA LEU A 19 -13.11 13.84 15.82
C LEU A 19 -12.29 13.39 14.60
N ASN A 20 -12.74 12.38 13.86
CA ASN A 20 -12.07 11.93 12.63
C ASN A 20 -12.18 12.96 11.51
N ILE A 21 -13.32 13.64 11.34
CA ILE A 21 -13.47 14.72 10.35
C ILE A 21 -12.52 15.89 10.67
N LEU A 22 -12.43 16.29 11.94
CA LEU A 22 -11.48 17.31 12.37
C LEU A 22 -10.04 16.87 12.11
N GLN A 23 -9.67 15.63 12.49
CA GLN A 23 -8.34 15.11 12.22
C GLN A 23 -8.03 15.09 10.71
N ALA A 24 -8.97 14.65 9.89
CA ALA A 24 -8.83 14.58 8.44
C ALA A 24 -8.58 15.94 7.79
N ALA A 25 -9.25 16.99 8.29
CA ALA A 25 -9.14 18.35 7.78
C ALA A 25 -7.87 19.09 8.24
N PHE A 26 -7.36 18.82 9.43
CA PHE A 26 -6.26 19.59 10.04
C PHE A 26 -4.90 18.89 10.02
N THR A 27 -4.81 17.66 9.53
CA THR A 27 -3.54 16.92 9.40
C THR A 27 -3.05 17.00 7.96
N GLU A 28 -1.77 17.24 7.70
CA GLU A 28 -1.26 17.15 6.32
C GLU A 28 -1.21 15.69 5.84
N LEU A 29 -1.11 15.47 4.52
CA LEU A 29 -1.13 14.13 3.94
C LEU A 29 0.06 13.28 4.36
N LEU A 30 -0.19 11.97 4.56
CA LEU A 30 0.88 10.98 4.49
C LEU A 30 1.38 10.88 3.04
N PHE A 31 2.64 10.50 2.83
CA PHE A 31 3.15 10.30 1.47
C PHE A 31 2.38 9.24 0.67
N ASP A 32 1.90 8.20 1.35
CA ASP A 32 1.10 7.16 0.71
C ASP A 32 -0.29 7.71 0.32
N GLU A 33 -0.89 8.59 1.13
CA GLU A 33 -2.16 9.24 0.79
C GLU A 33 -2.03 10.15 -0.43
N ALA A 34 -0.95 10.92 -0.52
CA ALA A 34 -0.69 11.73 -1.71
C ALA A 34 -0.53 10.86 -2.96
N TYR A 35 0.05 9.67 -2.82
CA TYR A 35 0.19 8.71 -3.92
C TYR A 35 -1.14 8.04 -4.31
N TYR A 36 -2.01 7.74 -3.34
CA TYR A 36 -3.36 7.25 -3.64
C TYR A 36 -4.29 8.35 -4.17
N TRP A 37 -4.05 9.60 -3.79
CA TRP A 37 -4.66 10.75 -4.44
C TRP A 37 -4.24 10.85 -5.91
N TYR A 38 -2.95 10.60 -6.21
CA TYR A 38 -2.47 10.54 -7.58
C TYR A 38 -3.17 9.43 -8.38
N TYR A 39 -3.42 8.26 -7.78
CA TYR A 39 -4.24 7.20 -8.40
C TYR A 39 -5.65 7.68 -8.75
N ALA A 40 -6.28 8.41 -7.82
CA ALA A 40 -7.67 8.88 -7.96
C ALA A 40 -7.89 9.86 -9.12
N GLN A 41 -6.82 10.52 -9.60
CA GLN A 41 -6.91 11.45 -10.74
C GLN A 41 -7.26 10.74 -12.06
N GLN A 42 -6.92 9.45 -12.18
CA GLN A 42 -7.30 8.61 -13.31
C GLN A 42 -7.75 7.25 -12.81
N LEU A 43 -9.06 7.14 -12.50
CA LEU A 43 -9.63 5.90 -11.99
C LEU A 43 -9.44 4.75 -12.98
N ALA A 44 -8.69 3.75 -12.54
CA ALA A 44 -8.48 2.49 -13.24
C ALA A 44 -8.98 1.31 -12.40
N TRP A 45 -9.08 0.14 -13.02
CA TRP A 45 -9.45 -1.11 -12.34
C TRP A 45 -8.30 -1.71 -11.53
N GLY A 46 -7.11 -1.13 -11.53
CA GLY A 46 -5.95 -1.48 -10.71
C GLY A 46 -4.84 -0.46 -10.84
N TYR A 47 -3.84 -0.56 -9.96
CA TYR A 47 -2.67 0.31 -9.92
C TYR A 47 -1.41 -0.52 -9.65
N PHE A 48 -0.25 0.09 -9.82
CA PHE A 48 1.05 -0.58 -9.78
C PHE A 48 1.22 -1.52 -8.58
N ASP A 49 0.86 -1.10 -7.36
CA ASP A 49 0.98 -1.94 -6.17
C ASP A 49 -0.35 -2.35 -5.54
N HIS A 50 -1.48 -1.69 -5.83
CA HIS A 50 -2.74 -1.93 -5.12
C HIS A 50 -3.97 -2.04 -6.03
N PRO A 51 -5.01 -2.77 -5.61
CA PRO A 51 -6.31 -2.73 -6.27
C PRO A 51 -7.04 -1.38 -6.01
N PRO A 52 -8.13 -1.08 -6.74
CA PRO A 52 -8.61 0.29 -6.92
C PRO A 52 -9.42 0.92 -5.80
N MET A 53 -9.79 0.20 -4.74
CA MET A 53 -10.73 0.74 -3.73
C MET A 53 -10.23 2.02 -3.06
N VAL A 54 -8.92 2.10 -2.75
CA VAL A 54 -8.36 3.30 -2.10
C VAL A 54 -8.47 4.54 -2.98
N ALA A 55 -8.24 4.40 -4.30
CA ALA A 55 -8.37 5.50 -5.25
C ALA A 55 -9.84 5.90 -5.44
N LEU A 56 -10.75 4.92 -5.48
CA LEU A 56 -12.19 5.19 -5.53
C LEU A 56 -12.67 5.96 -4.29
N MET A 57 -12.20 5.59 -3.11
CA MET A 57 -12.53 6.31 -1.87
C MET A 57 -12.08 7.77 -1.92
N VAL A 58 -10.84 8.03 -2.37
CA VAL A 58 -10.34 9.39 -2.54
C VAL A 58 -11.22 10.16 -3.53
N ARG A 59 -11.47 9.59 -4.71
CA ARG A 59 -12.27 10.25 -5.75
C ARG A 59 -13.68 10.59 -5.28
N LEU A 60 -14.32 9.70 -4.52
CA LEU A 60 -15.66 9.94 -3.97
C LEU A 60 -15.65 11.05 -2.91
N GLY A 61 -14.61 11.15 -2.09
CA GLY A 61 -14.49 12.23 -1.12
C GLY A 61 -14.23 13.59 -1.76
N GLU A 62 -13.42 13.61 -2.84
CA GLU A 62 -13.15 14.81 -3.64
C GLU A 62 -14.38 15.42 -4.32
N ILE A 63 -15.43 14.63 -4.56
CA ILE A 63 -16.71 15.16 -5.08
C ILE A 63 -17.36 16.12 -4.07
N ALA A 64 -17.14 15.90 -2.77
CA ALA A 64 -17.79 16.68 -1.71
C ALA A 64 -16.90 17.79 -1.13
N PHE A 65 -15.59 17.53 -1.00
CA PHE A 65 -14.63 18.49 -0.44
C PHE A 65 -13.30 18.39 -1.19
N GLU A 66 -12.62 19.52 -1.38
CA GLU A 66 -11.24 19.54 -1.87
C GLU A 66 -10.22 19.35 -0.73
N GLY A 67 -8.94 19.23 -1.07
CA GLY A 67 -7.84 19.18 -0.11
C GLY A 67 -7.82 17.92 0.76
N GLU A 68 -7.23 18.02 1.95
CA GLU A 68 -6.99 16.84 2.80
C GLU A 68 -8.29 16.18 3.28
N LEU A 69 -9.34 16.97 3.52
CA LEU A 69 -10.64 16.45 3.90
C LEU A 69 -11.26 15.63 2.77
N GLY A 70 -11.16 16.10 1.51
CA GLY A 70 -11.59 15.36 0.33
C GLY A 70 -10.97 13.98 0.24
N VAL A 71 -9.65 13.89 0.42
CA VAL A 71 -8.90 12.63 0.40
C VAL A 71 -9.39 11.63 1.45
N ARG A 72 -9.88 12.11 2.59
CA ARG A 72 -10.14 11.31 3.80
C ARG A 72 -11.60 11.16 4.20
N LEU A 73 -12.52 11.86 3.53
CA LEU A 73 -13.94 11.88 3.91
C LEU A 73 -14.55 10.48 4.00
N VAL A 74 -14.34 9.65 2.97
CA VAL A 74 -14.88 8.28 2.91
C VAL A 74 -14.26 7.40 3.99
N SER A 75 -12.99 7.61 4.33
CA SER A 75 -12.30 6.93 5.44
C SER A 75 -12.97 7.21 6.78
N CYS A 76 -13.41 8.46 7.02
CA CYS A 76 -14.17 8.81 8.24
C CYS A 76 -15.50 8.06 8.34
N PHE A 77 -16.24 7.95 7.23
CA PHE A 77 -17.48 7.17 7.18
C PHE A 77 -17.24 5.68 7.40
N MET A 78 -16.23 5.10 6.75
CA MET A 78 -15.87 3.69 6.92
C MET A 78 -15.36 3.39 8.34
N GLY A 79 -14.63 4.31 8.97
CA GLY A 79 -14.22 4.21 10.37
C GLY A 79 -15.41 4.14 11.32
N ALA A 80 -16.36 5.08 11.20
CA ALA A 80 -17.59 5.07 11.99
C ALA A 80 -18.46 3.83 11.71
N GLY A 81 -18.55 3.44 10.43
CA GLY A 81 -19.23 2.22 9.99
C GLY A 81 -18.62 0.96 10.60
N THR A 82 -17.29 0.90 10.74
CA THR A 82 -16.60 -0.22 11.40
C THR A 82 -17.02 -0.35 12.86
N PHE A 83 -17.06 0.75 13.61
CA PHE A 83 -17.52 0.76 15.01
C PHE A 83 -18.98 0.33 15.14
N LEU A 84 -19.84 0.79 14.22
CA LEU A 84 -21.24 0.38 14.15
C LEU A 84 -21.38 -1.13 13.90
N LEU A 85 -20.66 -1.68 12.92
CA LEU A 85 -20.71 -3.08 12.55
C LEU A 85 -20.18 -3.99 13.67
N LEU A 86 -19.08 -3.59 14.33
CA LEU A 86 -18.56 -4.30 15.50
C LEU A 86 -19.60 -4.38 16.62
N TRP A 87 -20.33 -3.29 16.89
CA TRP A 87 -21.43 -3.29 17.86
C TRP A 87 -22.58 -4.23 17.46
N CYS A 88 -22.87 -4.32 16.16
CA CYS A 88 -23.90 -5.21 15.60
C CYS A 88 -23.51 -6.70 15.60
N LEU A 89 -22.21 -7.02 15.60
CA LEU A 89 -21.73 -8.40 15.69
C LEU A 89 -21.98 -9.04 17.06
N ILE A 90 -22.00 -8.24 18.12
CA ILE A 90 -22.12 -8.71 19.50
C ILE A 90 -23.60 -8.86 19.88
N ASP A 91 -24.11 -10.09 20.00
CA ASP A 91 -25.44 -10.31 20.57
C ASP A 91 -25.34 -10.68 22.05
N TYR A 92 -25.63 -9.70 22.90
CA TYR A 92 -25.69 -9.92 24.34
C TYR A 92 -26.69 -8.97 25.00
N PRO A 93 -27.64 -9.46 25.83
CA PRO A 93 -28.71 -8.62 26.38
C PRO A 93 -28.20 -7.41 27.17
N LYS A 94 -27.15 -7.60 27.98
CA LYS A 94 -26.60 -6.52 28.84
C LYS A 94 -25.57 -5.63 28.15
N LYS A 95 -25.26 -5.82 26.85
CA LYS A 95 -24.20 -5.04 26.18
C LYS A 95 -24.42 -3.53 26.25
N ARG A 96 -25.68 -3.10 26.32
CA ARG A 96 -26.10 -1.69 26.42
C ARG A 96 -25.55 -0.98 27.66
N GLN A 97 -25.22 -1.71 28.73
CA GLN A 97 -24.61 -1.15 29.95
C GLN A 97 -23.10 -0.90 29.79
N TYR A 98 -22.48 -1.48 28.76
CA TYR A 98 -21.03 -1.48 28.55
C TYR A 98 -20.61 -0.61 27.35
N VAL A 99 -21.41 0.38 26.97
CA VAL A 99 -21.12 1.30 25.85
C VAL A 99 -19.74 1.98 26.03
N ILE A 100 -19.43 2.48 27.23
CA ILE A 100 -18.13 3.12 27.48
C ILE A 100 -16.98 2.11 27.28
N HIS A 101 -17.11 0.89 27.80
CA HIS A 101 -16.09 -0.16 27.64
C HIS A 101 -15.86 -0.52 26.18
N PHE A 102 -16.91 -0.46 25.35
CA PHE A 102 -16.80 -0.72 23.91
C PHE A 102 -15.90 0.33 23.24
N PHE A 103 -16.17 1.61 23.47
CA PHE A 103 -15.36 2.68 22.90
C PHE A 103 -13.92 2.66 23.46
N LEU A 104 -13.74 2.44 24.76
CA LEU A 104 -12.42 2.34 25.37
C LEU A 104 -11.59 1.17 24.81
N LEU A 105 -12.22 0.02 24.53
CA LEU A 105 -11.57 -1.11 23.87
C LEU A 105 -11.12 -0.74 22.45
N LEU A 106 -11.96 -0.10 21.66
CA LEU A 106 -11.61 0.26 20.28
C LEU A 106 -10.59 1.41 20.22
N PHE A 107 -10.66 2.37 21.13
CA PHE A 107 -9.67 3.45 21.25
C PHE A 107 -8.29 2.96 21.71
N SER A 108 -8.18 1.77 22.31
CA SER A 108 -6.88 1.19 22.61
C SER A 108 -6.14 0.68 21.37
N MET A 109 -6.85 0.46 20.27
CA MET A 109 -6.28 -0.04 19.01
C MET A 109 -5.90 1.15 18.13
N ALA A 110 -4.69 1.68 18.34
CA ALA A 110 -4.25 2.94 17.72
C ALA A 110 -4.36 2.91 16.18
N LEU A 111 -3.99 1.80 15.55
CA LEU A 111 -4.09 1.65 14.09
C LEU A 111 -5.54 1.63 13.59
N VAL A 112 -6.47 0.97 14.30
CA VAL A 112 -7.90 0.99 13.93
C VAL A 112 -8.45 2.43 13.97
N ASN A 113 -7.95 3.25 14.90
CA ASN A 113 -8.31 4.67 14.97
C ASN A 113 -7.66 5.48 13.85
N ALA A 114 -6.37 5.25 13.56
CA ALA A 114 -5.64 5.90 12.47
C ALA A 114 -6.30 5.64 11.11
N TYR A 115 -6.67 4.39 10.82
CA TYR A 115 -7.43 4.03 9.61
C TYR A 115 -8.88 4.56 9.61
N GLY A 116 -9.35 5.11 10.73
CA GLY A 116 -10.62 5.83 10.79
C GLY A 116 -10.56 7.25 10.22
N PHE A 117 -9.37 7.80 9.97
CA PHE A 117 -9.21 9.13 9.39
C PHE A 117 -8.12 9.25 8.32
N PHE A 118 -7.18 8.30 8.21
CA PHE A 118 -6.27 8.18 7.06
C PHE A 118 -6.87 7.32 5.95
N THR A 119 -6.57 7.68 4.70
CA THR A 119 -6.99 6.91 3.51
C THR A 119 -5.88 5.99 3.04
N LEU A 120 -5.92 4.77 3.57
CA LEU A 120 -4.98 3.71 3.25
C LEU A 120 -5.76 2.45 2.83
N PRO A 121 -5.15 1.49 2.11
CA PRO A 121 -5.84 0.25 1.69
C PRO A 121 -6.41 -0.57 2.86
N ASP A 122 -5.84 -0.39 4.05
CA ASP A 122 -6.29 -1.03 5.28
C ASP A 122 -7.62 -0.46 5.80
N THR A 123 -7.96 0.80 5.48
CA THR A 123 -9.22 1.44 5.87
C THR A 123 -10.45 0.70 5.33
N PRO A 124 -10.61 0.54 3.99
CA PRO A 124 -11.73 -0.23 3.46
C PRO A 124 -11.63 -1.72 3.82
N LEU A 125 -10.41 -2.28 3.94
CA LEU A 125 -10.21 -3.66 4.34
C LEU A 125 -10.84 -3.95 5.72
N LEU A 126 -10.59 -3.10 6.71
CA LEU A 126 -11.16 -3.25 8.06
C LEU A 126 -12.68 -3.12 8.06
N PHE A 127 -13.22 -2.12 7.34
CA PHE A 127 -14.67 -1.93 7.20
C PHE A 127 -15.35 -3.13 6.54
N PHE A 128 -14.85 -3.56 5.38
CA PHE A 128 -15.41 -4.70 4.66
C PHE A 128 -15.18 -6.02 5.41
N THR A 129 -14.15 -6.15 6.25
CA THR A 129 -14.00 -7.31 7.14
C THR A 129 -15.14 -7.36 8.16
N ALA A 130 -15.44 -6.23 8.82
CA ALA A 130 -16.54 -6.16 9.78
C ALA A 130 -17.90 -6.40 9.10
N LEU A 131 -18.09 -5.85 7.90
CA LEU A 131 -19.31 -6.04 7.12
C LEU A 131 -19.46 -7.48 6.63
N PHE A 132 -18.37 -8.09 6.17
CA PHE A 132 -18.33 -9.49 5.75
C PHE A 132 -18.72 -10.42 6.90
N LEU A 133 -18.12 -10.23 8.09
CA LEU A 133 -18.47 -11.01 9.28
C LEU A 133 -19.92 -10.79 9.70
N TYR A 134 -20.45 -9.57 9.55
CA TYR A 134 -21.84 -9.25 9.86
C TYR A 134 -22.80 -9.98 8.92
N LEU A 135 -22.55 -9.93 7.61
CA LEU A 135 -23.36 -10.66 6.62
C LEU A 135 -23.19 -12.18 6.77
N TYR A 136 -21.99 -12.65 7.09
CA TYR A 136 -21.73 -14.07 7.33
C TYR A 136 -22.53 -14.59 8.51
N LYS A 137 -22.57 -13.85 9.63
CA LYS A 137 -23.43 -14.14 10.78
C LYS A 137 -24.89 -14.30 10.34
N GLN A 138 -25.44 -13.31 9.64
CA GLN A 138 -26.82 -13.34 9.16
C GLN A 138 -27.08 -14.54 8.25
N PHE A 139 -26.14 -14.84 7.33
CA PHE A 139 -26.22 -15.97 6.42
C PHE A 139 -26.22 -17.32 7.15
N THR A 140 -25.45 -17.46 8.24
CA THR A 140 -25.44 -18.69 9.04
C THR A 140 -26.71 -18.90 9.87
N GLU A 141 -27.43 -17.81 10.21
CA GLU A 141 -28.69 -17.87 10.96
C GLU A 141 -29.90 -18.05 10.05
N LYS A 142 -29.97 -17.29 8.95
CA LYS A 142 -31.08 -17.29 7.99
C LYS A 142 -30.54 -17.17 6.58
N ARG A 143 -30.43 -18.31 5.88
CA ARG A 143 -29.99 -18.35 4.49
C ARG A 143 -30.95 -17.59 3.56
N GLY A 144 -30.41 -16.95 2.54
CA GLY A 144 -31.20 -16.31 1.49
C GLY A 144 -30.33 -15.81 0.34
N VAL A 145 -30.91 -15.75 -0.87
CA VAL A 145 -30.22 -15.30 -2.09
C VAL A 145 -29.69 -13.87 -1.94
N ALA A 146 -30.46 -12.97 -1.33
CA ALA A 146 -30.02 -11.59 -1.08
C ALA A 146 -28.76 -11.51 -0.19
N LEU A 147 -28.66 -12.38 0.83
CA LEU A 147 -27.46 -12.46 1.67
C LEU A 147 -26.27 -13.07 0.93
N ALA A 148 -26.50 -14.06 0.06
CA ALA A 148 -25.46 -14.60 -0.81
C ALA A 148 -24.90 -13.55 -1.78
N ILE A 149 -25.77 -12.78 -2.43
CA ILE A 149 -25.36 -11.67 -3.29
C ILE A 149 -24.60 -10.62 -2.48
N GLY A 150 -25.12 -10.23 -1.31
CA GLY A 150 -24.45 -9.28 -0.42
C GLY A 150 -23.07 -9.77 0.03
N LEU A 151 -22.92 -11.05 0.37
CA LEU A 151 -21.63 -11.66 0.67
C LEU A 151 -20.68 -11.60 -0.52
N GLY A 152 -21.15 -11.93 -1.74
CA GLY A 152 -20.33 -11.86 -2.95
C GLY A 152 -19.83 -10.46 -3.26
N LEU A 153 -20.69 -9.45 -3.13
CA LEU A 153 -20.31 -8.04 -3.29
C LEU A 153 -19.24 -7.61 -2.27
N VAL A 154 -19.40 -8.00 -1.01
CA VAL A 154 -18.44 -7.65 0.05
C VAL A 154 -17.13 -8.43 -0.08
N MET A 155 -17.18 -9.68 -0.55
CA MET A 155 -15.99 -10.46 -0.89
C MET A 155 -15.18 -9.79 -2.00
N ALA A 156 -15.84 -9.32 -3.06
CA ALA A 156 -15.16 -8.53 -4.09
C ALA A 156 -14.57 -7.25 -3.49
N ALA A 157 -15.34 -6.51 -2.69
CA ALA A 157 -14.88 -5.27 -2.03
C ALA A 157 -13.66 -5.49 -1.11
N LEU A 158 -13.58 -6.63 -0.41
CA LEU A 158 -12.42 -7.02 0.38
C LEU A 158 -11.16 -7.16 -0.48
N VAL A 159 -11.25 -7.89 -1.59
CA VAL A 159 -10.09 -8.09 -2.48
C VAL A 159 -9.74 -6.79 -3.20
N TYR A 160 -10.73 -5.98 -3.56
CA TYR A 160 -10.54 -4.62 -4.08
C TYR A 160 -9.88 -3.66 -3.08
N SER A 161 -9.98 -3.93 -1.78
CA SER A 161 -9.29 -3.15 -0.75
C SER A 161 -7.82 -3.50 -0.69
N LYS A 162 -7.53 -4.80 -0.58
CA LYS A 162 -6.17 -5.34 -0.46
C LYS A 162 -6.22 -6.84 -0.77
N TYR A 163 -5.18 -7.41 -1.37
CA TYR A 163 -5.13 -8.86 -1.62
C TYR A 163 -5.19 -9.73 -0.35
N HIS A 164 -4.95 -9.15 0.84
CA HIS A 164 -5.19 -9.82 2.13
C HIS A 164 -6.67 -10.18 2.34
N GLY A 165 -7.60 -9.55 1.61
CA GLY A 165 -9.01 -9.92 1.53
C GLY A 165 -9.23 -11.41 1.22
N VAL A 166 -8.37 -12.01 0.39
CA VAL A 166 -8.43 -13.44 0.07
C VAL A 166 -8.19 -14.29 1.32
N LEU A 167 -7.23 -13.93 2.18
CA LEU A 167 -6.96 -14.65 3.43
C LEU A 167 -8.15 -14.58 4.39
N ILE A 168 -8.84 -13.42 4.46
CA ILE A 168 -10.04 -13.27 5.30
C ILE A 168 -11.12 -14.25 4.86
N ILE A 169 -11.41 -14.29 3.56
CA ILE A 169 -12.40 -15.17 2.97
C ILE A 169 -12.04 -16.64 3.23
N LEU A 170 -10.78 -17.02 2.98
CA LEU A 170 -10.29 -18.38 3.18
C LEU A 170 -10.38 -18.84 4.64
N PHE A 171 -9.99 -18.02 5.61
CA PHE A 171 -10.04 -18.43 7.02
C PHE A 171 -11.47 -18.51 7.56
N VAL A 172 -12.38 -17.61 7.14
CA VAL A 172 -13.80 -17.72 7.50
C VAL A 172 -14.41 -18.96 6.86
N PHE A 173 -14.09 -19.25 5.61
CA PHE A 173 -14.52 -20.48 4.93
C PHE A 173 -13.98 -21.75 5.62
N ALA A 174 -12.70 -21.77 6.00
CA ALA A 174 -12.07 -22.88 6.71
C ALA A 174 -12.75 -23.19 8.07
N SER A 175 -13.37 -22.18 8.69
CA SER A 175 -14.17 -22.38 9.91
C SER A 175 -15.42 -23.24 9.67
N ASN A 176 -15.94 -23.26 8.45
CA ASN A 176 -17.19 -23.90 8.07
C ASN A 176 -17.09 -24.62 6.70
N TRP A 177 -16.37 -25.74 6.66
CA TRP A 177 -16.18 -26.56 5.44
C TRP A 177 -17.49 -27.04 4.78
N ARG A 178 -18.61 -27.05 5.51
CA ARG A 178 -19.93 -27.43 4.96
C ARG A 178 -20.39 -26.48 3.85
N LEU A 179 -19.86 -25.26 3.80
CA LEU A 179 -20.14 -24.28 2.75
C LEU A 179 -19.77 -24.78 1.35
N ILE A 180 -18.85 -25.75 1.21
CA ILE A 180 -18.55 -26.41 -0.08
C ILE A 180 -19.80 -27.02 -0.71
N LYS A 181 -20.72 -27.53 0.13
CA LYS A 181 -21.96 -28.18 -0.31
C LYS A 181 -23.15 -27.21 -0.39
N ASP A 182 -22.94 -25.93 -0.06
CA ASP A 182 -24.02 -24.94 0.00
C ASP A 182 -24.10 -24.17 -1.32
N ALA A 183 -25.19 -24.36 -2.07
CA ALA A 183 -25.39 -23.69 -3.35
C ALA A 183 -25.40 -22.16 -3.24
N LEU A 184 -25.92 -21.61 -2.13
CA LEU A 184 -25.93 -20.17 -1.92
C LEU A 184 -24.54 -19.62 -1.60
N ALA A 185 -23.66 -20.42 -0.99
CA ALA A 185 -22.26 -20.03 -0.83
C ALA A 185 -21.56 -19.92 -2.21
N TRP A 186 -21.85 -20.84 -3.14
CA TRP A 186 -21.36 -20.74 -4.52
C TRP A 186 -21.94 -19.54 -5.28
N VAL A 187 -23.19 -19.15 -5.03
CA VAL A 187 -23.74 -17.89 -5.57
C VAL A 187 -22.91 -16.70 -5.10
N ALA A 188 -22.54 -16.64 -3.81
CA ALA A 188 -21.67 -15.57 -3.31
C ALA A 188 -20.30 -15.56 -4.00
N VAL A 189 -19.68 -16.73 -4.21
CA VAL A 189 -18.42 -16.86 -4.95
C VAL A 189 -18.57 -16.38 -6.40
N ALA A 190 -19.62 -16.80 -7.10
CA ALA A 190 -19.88 -16.41 -8.49
C ALA A 190 -20.07 -14.89 -8.62
N VAL A 191 -20.87 -14.28 -7.73
CA VAL A 191 -21.05 -12.83 -7.68
C VAL A 191 -19.71 -12.13 -7.40
N SER A 192 -18.93 -12.62 -6.44
CA SER A 192 -17.61 -12.04 -6.13
C SER A 192 -16.67 -12.07 -7.33
N LEU A 193 -16.61 -13.18 -8.07
CA LEU A 193 -15.76 -13.34 -9.25
C LEU A 193 -16.22 -12.42 -10.39
N LEU A 194 -17.53 -12.34 -10.62
CA LEU A 194 -18.10 -11.45 -11.63
C LEU A 194 -17.76 -9.99 -11.33
N CYS A 195 -17.94 -9.55 -10.08
CA CYS A 195 -17.61 -8.19 -9.67
C CYS A 195 -16.12 -7.90 -9.72
N PHE A 196 -15.25 -8.89 -9.46
CA PHE A 196 -13.79 -8.72 -9.48
C PHE A 196 -13.17 -8.90 -10.88
N ALA A 197 -13.93 -9.41 -11.85
CA ALA A 197 -13.46 -9.67 -13.21
C ALA A 197 -12.80 -8.46 -13.90
N PRO A 198 -13.29 -7.21 -13.76
CA PRO A 198 -12.62 -6.05 -14.36
C PRO A 198 -11.19 -5.85 -13.86
N HIS A 199 -10.91 -6.15 -12.58
CA HIS A 199 -9.54 -6.08 -12.05
C HIS A 199 -8.66 -7.19 -12.63
N LEU A 200 -9.19 -8.40 -12.78
CA LEU A 200 -8.46 -9.51 -13.40
C LEU A 200 -8.09 -9.20 -14.85
N PHE A 201 -9.01 -8.59 -15.59
CA PHE A 201 -8.75 -8.15 -16.96
C PHE A 201 -7.69 -7.04 -17.01
N TRP A 202 -7.77 -6.05 -16.11
CA TRP A 202 -6.75 -5.00 -16.00
C TRP A 202 -5.37 -5.56 -15.66
N LEU A 203 -5.29 -6.55 -14.76
CA LEU A 203 -4.04 -7.24 -14.45
C LEU A 203 -3.45 -7.91 -15.69
N ALA A 204 -4.27 -8.59 -16.49
CA ALA A 204 -3.82 -9.25 -17.72
C ALA A 204 -3.31 -8.23 -18.76
N GLN A 205 -3.98 -7.08 -18.91
CA GLN A 205 -3.55 -6.00 -19.81
C GLN A 205 -2.24 -5.32 -19.38
N ASN A 206 -1.89 -5.42 -18.11
CA ASN A 206 -0.69 -4.80 -17.53
C ASN A 206 0.35 -5.87 -17.13
N ASP A 207 0.38 -7.02 -17.82
CA ASP A 207 1.35 -8.11 -17.63
C ASP A 207 1.49 -8.58 -16.17
N PHE A 208 0.38 -8.54 -15.42
CA PHE A 208 0.31 -8.86 -14.00
C PHE A 208 1.32 -8.10 -13.14
N ILE A 209 1.67 -6.86 -13.52
CA ILE A 209 2.73 -6.07 -12.88
C ILE A 209 2.58 -5.98 -11.35
N THR A 210 1.36 -5.82 -10.85
CA THR A 210 1.06 -5.75 -9.41
C THR A 210 1.40 -7.04 -8.69
N ILE A 211 1.04 -8.19 -9.27
CA ILE A 211 1.32 -9.51 -8.70
C ILE A 211 2.81 -9.81 -8.78
N ASN A 212 3.43 -9.51 -9.92
CA ASN A 212 4.86 -9.66 -10.13
C ASN A 212 5.68 -8.83 -9.13
N TYR A 213 5.22 -7.61 -8.85
CA TYR A 213 5.81 -6.77 -7.81
C TYR A 213 5.77 -7.45 -6.44
N HIS A 214 4.61 -7.87 -5.94
CA HIS A 214 4.51 -8.41 -4.58
C HIS A 214 5.16 -9.79 -4.40
N LEU A 215 5.14 -10.64 -5.44
CA LEU A 215 5.65 -12.01 -5.36
C LEU A 215 7.14 -12.10 -5.69
N PHE A 216 7.60 -11.38 -6.71
CA PHE A 216 8.93 -11.58 -7.28
C PHE A 216 9.83 -10.35 -7.15
N GLU A 217 9.38 -9.16 -7.53
CA GLU A 217 10.26 -7.99 -7.69
C GLU A 217 10.49 -7.16 -6.43
N ARG A 218 9.63 -7.30 -5.41
CA ARG A 218 9.76 -6.54 -4.17
C ARG A 218 11.07 -6.93 -3.47
N PRO A 219 12.01 -5.97 -3.28
CA PRO A 219 13.24 -6.25 -2.58
C PRO A 219 12.98 -6.73 -1.17
N ASN A 220 13.85 -7.59 -0.69
CA ASN A 220 13.89 -8.03 0.70
C ASN A 220 15.32 -7.81 1.22
N HIS A 221 15.61 -8.31 2.40
CA HIS A 221 16.95 -8.30 2.99
C HIS A 221 17.19 -9.63 3.71
N ALA A 222 18.43 -9.82 4.17
CA ALA A 222 18.79 -11.01 4.91
C ALA A 222 17.93 -11.19 6.15
N TYR A 223 17.59 -12.45 6.43
CA TYR A 223 16.84 -12.79 7.63
C TYR A 223 17.56 -12.23 8.85
N ASN A 224 16.85 -11.38 9.57
CA ASN A 224 17.29 -10.83 10.83
C ASN A 224 16.22 -11.14 11.88
N PHE A 225 16.57 -11.94 12.89
CA PHE A 225 15.61 -12.36 13.91
C PHE A 225 14.92 -11.17 14.60
N SER A 226 15.65 -10.08 14.87
CA SER A 226 15.10 -8.91 15.58
C SER A 226 14.07 -8.17 14.73
N GLU A 227 14.36 -7.94 13.45
CA GLU A 227 13.47 -7.22 12.54
C GLU A 227 12.30 -8.06 12.03
N PHE A 228 12.49 -9.38 11.92
CA PHE A 228 11.52 -10.29 11.29
C PHE A 228 10.63 -10.95 12.33
N THR A 229 11.12 -11.98 13.02
CA THR A 229 10.31 -12.83 13.90
C THR A 229 10.02 -12.15 15.23
N LEU A 230 11.03 -11.55 15.87
CA LEU A 230 10.82 -10.75 17.08
C LEU A 230 9.99 -9.51 16.76
N GLY A 231 10.29 -8.83 15.66
CA GLY A 231 9.50 -7.69 15.16
C GLY A 231 8.02 -8.06 14.94
N TYR A 232 7.75 -9.24 14.39
CA TYR A 232 6.39 -9.78 14.27
C TYR A 232 5.71 -10.00 15.64
N LEU A 233 6.40 -10.59 16.62
CA LEU A 233 5.87 -10.77 17.97
C LEU A 233 5.58 -9.44 18.68
N LEU A 234 6.44 -8.44 18.47
CA LEU A 234 6.22 -7.07 18.97
C LEU A 234 5.02 -6.42 18.27
N ASN A 235 4.87 -6.63 16.95
CA ASN A 235 3.71 -6.16 16.21
C ASN A 235 2.40 -6.72 16.78
N LEU A 236 2.36 -8.00 17.19
CA LEU A 236 1.18 -8.58 17.87
C LEU A 236 0.81 -7.84 19.16
N VAL A 237 1.79 -7.33 19.90
CA VAL A 237 1.55 -6.49 21.09
C VAL A 237 1.05 -5.10 20.67
N LEU A 238 1.73 -4.46 19.72
CA LEU A 238 1.45 -3.09 19.28
C LEU A 238 0.04 -2.91 18.73
N VAL A 239 -0.49 -3.90 18.00
CA VAL A 239 -1.82 -3.85 17.38
C VAL A 239 -2.95 -3.67 18.42
N PHE A 240 -2.76 -4.15 19.65
CA PHE A 240 -3.73 -4.01 20.75
C PHE A 240 -3.31 -3.01 21.83
N GLY A 241 -2.10 -2.47 21.74
CA GLY A 241 -1.53 -1.56 22.73
C GLY A 241 -1.55 -2.16 24.13
N LEU A 242 -1.92 -1.36 25.13
CA LEU A 242 -1.97 -1.80 26.53
C LEU A 242 -3.02 -2.89 26.80
N LEU A 243 -3.97 -3.11 25.87
CA LEU A 243 -5.00 -4.15 26.03
C LEU A 243 -4.61 -5.53 25.47
N PHE A 244 -3.39 -5.69 24.95
CA PHE A 244 -2.94 -6.97 24.38
C PHE A 244 -3.15 -8.20 25.32
N PRO A 245 -2.94 -8.14 26.65
CA PRO A 245 -3.09 -9.33 27.48
C PRO A 245 -4.53 -9.81 27.53
N TRP A 246 -5.49 -8.88 27.66
CA TRP A 246 -6.92 -9.21 27.69
C TRP A 246 -7.46 -9.59 26.32
N ALA A 247 -6.92 -9.00 25.25
CA ALA A 247 -7.27 -9.34 23.88
C ALA A 247 -6.92 -10.81 23.56
N TYR A 248 -5.67 -11.21 23.82
CA TYR A 248 -5.24 -12.59 23.60
C TYR A 248 -5.84 -13.56 24.61
N GLN A 249 -6.02 -13.15 25.87
CA GLN A 249 -6.74 -13.97 26.86
C GLN A 249 -8.16 -14.29 26.39
N ALA A 250 -8.88 -13.31 25.84
CA ALA A 250 -10.22 -13.52 25.31
C ALA A 250 -10.21 -14.46 24.10
N LEU A 251 -9.22 -14.34 23.20
CA LEU A 251 -9.05 -15.26 22.09
C LEU A 251 -8.85 -16.72 22.58
N PHE A 252 -7.93 -16.94 23.54
CA PHE A 252 -7.64 -18.27 24.09
C PHE A 252 -8.78 -18.87 24.92
N LYS A 253 -9.52 -18.04 25.65
CA LYS A 253 -10.66 -18.48 26.48
C LYS A 253 -11.96 -18.60 25.71
N SER A 254 -12.05 -18.02 24.52
CA SER A 254 -13.22 -18.14 23.67
C SER A 254 -13.47 -19.61 23.31
N ARG A 255 -14.73 -20.01 23.35
CA ARG A 255 -15.20 -21.33 22.95
C ARG A 255 -16.36 -21.12 22.00
N SER A 256 -16.29 -21.71 20.81
CA SER A 256 -17.36 -21.60 19.83
C SER A 256 -18.66 -22.23 20.35
N ASN A 257 -18.59 -23.39 21.02
CA ASN A 257 -19.78 -24.08 21.54
C ASN A 257 -20.91 -24.24 20.50
N GLY A 258 -20.55 -24.41 19.21
CA GLY A 258 -21.51 -24.51 18.10
C GLY A 258 -21.85 -23.17 17.42
N ASP A 259 -21.46 -22.03 17.98
CA ASP A 259 -21.61 -20.70 17.36
C ASP A 259 -20.62 -20.56 16.19
N MET A 260 -21.17 -20.55 14.97
CA MET A 260 -20.41 -20.45 13.72
C MET A 260 -19.69 -19.12 13.57
N LEU A 261 -20.25 -18.03 14.11
CA LEU A 261 -19.58 -16.74 14.09
C LEU A 261 -18.34 -16.79 14.97
N ILE A 262 -18.45 -17.23 16.23
CA ILE A 262 -17.28 -17.34 17.12
C ILE A 262 -16.19 -18.21 16.48
N LYS A 263 -16.57 -19.33 15.85
CA LYS A 263 -15.62 -20.20 15.16
C LYS A 263 -14.91 -19.47 14.02
N ALA A 264 -15.64 -18.70 13.21
CA ALA A 264 -15.06 -17.86 12.16
C ALA A 264 -14.11 -16.80 12.72
N LEU A 265 -14.47 -16.11 13.82
CA LEU A 265 -13.60 -15.13 14.47
C LEU A 265 -12.29 -15.78 14.96
N GLN A 266 -12.36 -16.99 15.51
CA GLN A 266 -11.18 -17.74 15.96
C GLN A 266 -10.29 -18.16 14.78
N TYR A 267 -10.86 -18.76 13.74
CA TYR A 267 -10.11 -19.17 12.55
C TYR A 267 -9.47 -17.98 11.84
N LEU A 268 -10.17 -16.85 11.74
CA LEU A 268 -9.62 -15.62 11.18
C LEU A 268 -8.44 -15.11 12.02
N SER A 269 -8.59 -15.10 13.35
CA SER A 269 -7.54 -14.63 14.26
C SER A 269 -6.30 -15.54 14.22
N TYR A 270 -6.49 -16.84 14.46
CA TYR A 270 -5.39 -17.82 14.47
C TYR A 270 -4.78 -18.02 13.08
N GLY A 271 -5.59 -17.97 12.03
CA GLY A 271 -5.14 -18.09 10.65
C GLY A 271 -4.18 -16.96 10.27
N PHE A 272 -4.54 -15.70 10.54
CA PHE A 272 -3.64 -14.57 10.32
C PHE A 272 -2.39 -14.64 11.20
N ILE A 273 -2.53 -14.98 12.49
CA ILE A 273 -1.38 -15.12 13.40
C ILE A 273 -0.42 -16.21 12.91
N LEU A 274 -0.92 -17.37 12.50
CA LEU A 274 -0.08 -18.47 12.04
C LEU A 274 0.55 -18.15 10.67
N PHE A 275 -0.24 -17.63 9.73
CA PHE A 275 0.24 -17.30 8.39
C PHE A 275 1.38 -16.28 8.45
N PHE A 276 1.22 -15.19 9.22
CA PHE A 276 2.26 -14.17 9.31
C PHE A 276 3.42 -14.57 10.21
N PHE A 277 3.22 -15.47 11.18
CA PHE A 277 4.34 -16.10 11.89
C PHE A 277 5.19 -16.95 10.92
N LEU A 278 4.57 -17.77 10.07
CA LEU A 278 5.31 -18.53 9.06
C LEU A 278 5.99 -17.60 8.02
N SER A 279 5.30 -16.54 7.62
CA SER A 279 5.88 -15.51 6.74
C SER A 279 7.07 -14.79 7.37
N SER A 280 7.12 -14.64 8.69
CA SER A 280 8.21 -13.90 9.35
C SER A 280 9.56 -14.60 9.23
N PHE A 281 9.61 -15.91 8.97
CA PHE A 281 10.88 -16.59 8.70
C PHE A 281 11.51 -16.21 7.35
N THR A 282 10.74 -15.59 6.45
CA THR A 282 11.18 -15.27 5.08
C THR A 282 11.17 -13.78 4.77
N LYS A 283 10.22 -13.02 5.33
CA LYS A 283 10.03 -11.60 5.05
C LYS A 283 9.68 -10.84 6.32
N ARG A 284 10.14 -9.59 6.43
CA ARG A 284 9.72 -8.69 7.50
C ARG A 284 8.22 -8.42 7.39
N VAL A 285 7.47 -8.77 8.44
CA VAL A 285 6.03 -8.55 8.53
C VAL A 285 5.76 -7.17 9.12
N GLN A 286 5.04 -6.34 8.40
CA GLN A 286 4.66 -5.01 8.86
C GLN A 286 3.39 -5.05 9.70
N THR A 287 3.25 -4.14 10.68
CA THR A 287 2.12 -4.11 11.64
C THR A 287 0.76 -4.02 10.93
N GLN A 288 0.69 -3.27 9.83
CA GLN A 288 -0.52 -3.12 9.01
C GLN A 288 -0.94 -4.42 8.30
N TRP A 289 -0.08 -5.42 8.13
CA TRP A 289 -0.48 -6.69 7.51
C TRP A 289 -1.33 -7.54 8.46
N ILE A 290 -1.16 -7.34 9.77
CA ILE A 290 -1.84 -8.12 10.80
C ILE A 290 -3.00 -7.38 11.47
N VAL A 291 -3.17 -6.07 11.22
CA VAL A 291 -4.22 -5.25 11.87
C VAL A 291 -5.64 -5.79 11.69
N VAL A 292 -5.89 -6.57 10.64
CA VAL A 292 -7.17 -7.26 10.40
C VAL A 292 -7.63 -8.09 11.62
N ILE A 293 -6.71 -8.64 12.41
CA ILE A 293 -7.06 -9.42 13.61
C ILE A 293 -7.75 -8.58 14.69
N CYS A 294 -7.63 -7.25 14.65
CA CYS A 294 -8.38 -6.35 15.54
C CYS A 294 -9.88 -6.57 15.43
N ILE A 295 -10.41 -6.80 14.23
CA ILE A 295 -11.86 -6.97 14.01
C ILE A 295 -12.41 -8.16 14.79
N PRO A 296 -11.94 -9.41 14.57
CA PRO A 296 -12.45 -10.55 15.31
C PRO A 296 -12.09 -10.52 16.80
N ILE A 297 -10.87 -10.10 17.15
CA ILE A 297 -10.43 -10.10 18.55
C ILE A 297 -11.15 -9.01 19.36
N ALA A 298 -11.52 -7.87 18.78
CA ALA A 298 -12.35 -6.87 19.46
C ALA A 298 -13.72 -7.45 19.86
N VAL A 299 -14.38 -8.18 18.95
CA VAL A 299 -15.66 -8.84 19.22
C VAL A 299 -15.51 -9.89 20.32
N LEU A 300 -14.48 -10.73 20.26
CA LEU A 300 -14.20 -11.75 21.27
C LEU A 300 -13.88 -11.14 22.65
N THR A 301 -13.07 -10.09 22.68
CA THR A 301 -12.69 -9.37 23.91
C THR A 301 -13.89 -8.71 24.55
N PHE A 302 -14.73 -8.07 23.75
CA PHE A 302 -15.96 -7.47 24.25
C PHE A 302 -16.96 -8.53 24.74
N LYS A 303 -17.07 -9.68 24.07
CA LYS A 303 -17.89 -10.79 24.58
C LYS A 303 -17.35 -11.31 25.92
N HIS A 304 -16.03 -11.44 26.06
CA HIS A 304 -15.40 -11.92 27.29
C HIS A 304 -15.59 -10.96 28.46
N LEU A 305 -15.47 -9.64 28.26
CA LEU A 305 -15.65 -8.66 29.33
C LEU A 305 -17.09 -8.59 29.85
N LEU A 306 -18.08 -8.93 29.02
CA LEU A 306 -19.49 -8.97 29.44
C LEU A 306 -19.76 -10.08 30.46
N THR A 307 -18.94 -11.13 30.49
CA THR A 307 -19.07 -12.26 31.43
C THR A 307 -17.98 -12.28 32.51
N ASN A 308 -16.96 -11.42 32.42
CA ASN A 308 -15.82 -11.41 33.32
C ASN A 308 -15.56 -10.00 33.87
N GLN A 309 -15.90 -9.79 35.14
CA GLN A 309 -15.75 -8.48 35.81
C GLN A 309 -14.30 -8.01 35.89
N ASN A 310 -13.33 -8.92 36.02
CA ASN A 310 -11.92 -8.55 36.05
C ASN A 310 -11.47 -8.01 34.67
N THR A 311 -11.89 -8.66 33.59
CA THR A 311 -11.65 -8.16 32.23
C THR A 311 -12.31 -6.81 32.01
N ALA A 312 -13.58 -6.62 32.43
CA ALA A 312 -14.25 -5.33 32.32
C ALA A 312 -13.50 -4.21 33.07
N LYS A 313 -13.10 -4.45 34.31
CA LYS A 313 -12.33 -3.51 35.15
C LYS A 313 -11.03 -3.06 34.49
N TRP A 314 -10.26 -4.00 33.94
CA TRP A 314 -8.98 -3.67 33.31
C TRP A 314 -9.12 -3.08 31.90
N VAL A 315 -10.09 -3.54 31.11
CA VAL A 315 -10.44 -2.90 29.83
C VAL A 315 -10.80 -1.43 30.06
N PHE A 316 -11.56 -1.12 31.12
CA PHE A 316 -11.84 0.26 31.48
C PHE A 316 -10.57 1.04 31.83
N ARG A 317 -9.76 0.55 32.78
CA ARG A 317 -8.55 1.25 33.26
C ARG A 317 -7.53 1.49 32.16
N MET A 318 -7.12 0.43 31.48
CA MET A 318 -6.11 0.52 30.41
C MET A 318 -6.68 1.18 29.17
N GLY A 319 -7.98 1.04 28.90
CA GLY A 319 -8.65 1.75 27.82
C GLY A 319 -8.68 3.27 28.04
N VAL A 320 -8.89 3.75 29.27
CA VAL A 320 -8.77 5.19 29.60
C VAL A 320 -7.35 5.68 29.33
N ILE A 321 -6.33 4.97 29.83
CA ILE A 321 -4.93 5.33 29.60
C ILE A 321 -4.60 5.35 28.10
N SER A 322 -5.00 4.30 27.37
CA SER A 322 -4.77 4.22 25.92
C SER A 322 -5.49 5.32 25.16
N THR A 323 -6.70 5.69 25.58
CA THR A 323 -7.46 6.81 25.01
C THR A 323 -6.71 8.13 25.21
N LEU A 324 -6.18 8.39 26.40
CA LEU A 324 -5.40 9.60 26.68
C LEU A 324 -4.12 9.66 25.81
N ILE A 325 -3.40 8.55 25.71
CA ILE A 325 -2.21 8.44 24.84
C ILE A 325 -2.60 8.68 23.37
N LEU A 326 -3.69 8.07 22.90
CA LEU A 326 -4.17 8.24 21.54
C LEU A 326 -4.60 9.69 21.26
N MET A 327 -5.28 10.34 22.21
CA MET A 327 -5.67 11.75 22.06
C MET A 327 -4.44 12.65 21.98
N TYR A 328 -3.43 12.42 22.82
CA TYR A 328 -2.17 13.15 22.75
C TYR A 328 -1.48 12.94 21.39
N ALA A 329 -1.39 11.69 20.91
CA ALA A 329 -0.83 11.38 19.60
C ALA A 329 -1.60 12.06 18.46
N ARG A 330 -2.93 12.11 18.52
CA ARG A 330 -3.79 12.81 17.55
C ARG A 330 -3.50 14.32 17.48
N VAL A 331 -3.32 14.97 18.63
CA VAL A 331 -2.93 16.40 18.66
C VAL A 331 -1.52 16.58 18.10
N TRP A 332 -0.59 15.69 18.43
CA TRP A 332 0.78 15.73 17.88
C TRP A 332 0.82 15.58 16.35
N LEU A 333 -0.03 14.74 15.75
CA LEU A 333 -0.11 14.63 14.29
C LEU A 333 -0.44 15.95 13.59
N VAL A 334 -1.18 16.84 14.27
CA VAL A 334 -1.51 18.20 13.80
C VAL A 334 -0.43 19.21 14.16
N ASN A 335 0.19 19.06 15.33
CA ASN A 335 1.13 20.03 15.89
C ASN A 335 2.48 19.37 16.22
N ASP A 336 3.45 19.58 15.32
CA ASP A 336 4.82 19.09 15.41
C ASP A 336 5.59 19.58 16.65
N ARG A 337 5.16 20.68 17.30
CA ARG A 337 5.83 21.22 18.49
C ARG A 337 5.68 20.36 19.75
N LEU A 338 4.72 19.43 19.77
CA LEU A 338 4.42 18.63 20.95
C LEU A 338 5.47 17.54 21.23
N LEU A 339 5.99 16.92 20.18
CA LEU A 339 7.10 15.98 20.27
C LEU A 339 8.13 16.35 19.20
N PRO A 340 9.41 16.52 19.55
CA PRO A 340 10.48 16.87 18.62
C PRO A 340 10.92 15.66 17.77
N ILE A 341 9.93 14.98 17.17
CA ILE A 341 10.08 13.82 16.31
C ILE A 341 9.40 14.17 15.00
N TYR A 342 10.16 14.12 13.91
CA TYR A 342 9.60 14.32 12.58
C TYR A 342 8.62 13.17 12.26
N PHE A 343 7.42 13.53 11.85
CA PHE A 343 6.46 12.62 11.26
C PHE A 343 6.01 13.14 9.89
N GLU A 344 5.60 12.23 9.01
CA GLU A 344 5.32 12.57 7.61
C GLU A 344 4.11 13.49 7.42
N THR A 345 3.35 13.81 8.47
CA THR A 345 2.25 14.78 8.46
C THR A 345 2.71 16.21 8.77
N HIS A 346 4.02 16.46 8.89
CA HIS A 346 4.54 17.76 9.33
C HIS A 346 5.33 18.47 8.23
N GLY A 347 4.87 19.68 7.87
CA GLY A 347 5.59 20.65 7.03
C GLY A 347 5.68 20.30 5.54
N ASN A 348 4.83 19.41 5.04
CA ASN A 348 4.64 19.18 3.61
C ASN A 348 4.23 20.44 2.86
N LYS A 349 3.28 21.22 3.42
CA LYS A 349 2.89 22.51 2.81
C LYS A 349 4.07 23.46 2.68
N ASN A 350 4.95 23.48 3.69
CA ASN A 350 6.11 24.37 3.72
C ASN A 350 7.13 24.01 2.64
N TRP A 351 7.60 22.75 2.59
CA TRP A 351 8.63 22.38 1.61
C TRP A 351 8.07 22.41 0.18
N VAL A 352 6.79 22.06 -0.03
CA VAL A 352 6.15 22.16 -1.34
C VAL A 352 6.00 23.63 -1.76
N GLY A 353 5.59 24.51 -0.85
CA GLY A 353 5.47 25.95 -1.10
C GLY A 353 6.80 26.62 -1.44
N GLN A 354 7.87 26.27 -0.72
CA GLN A 354 9.24 26.71 -1.03
C GLN A 354 9.64 26.26 -2.43
N LEU A 355 9.57 24.96 -2.72
CA LEU A 355 9.94 24.43 -4.02
C LEU A 355 9.11 25.04 -5.17
N LYS A 356 7.80 25.22 -4.97
CA LYS A 356 6.92 25.85 -5.97
C LYS A 356 7.36 27.29 -6.28
N SER A 357 7.79 28.03 -5.26
CA SER A 357 8.28 29.40 -5.41
C SER A 357 9.62 29.44 -6.17
N GLU A 358 10.54 28.52 -5.87
CA GLU A 358 11.83 28.42 -6.55
C GLU A 358 11.70 28.11 -8.05
N ILE A 359 10.80 27.17 -8.41
CA ILE A 359 10.71 26.68 -9.78
C ILE A 359 9.68 27.44 -10.65
N ASN A 360 8.98 28.44 -10.09
CA ASN A 360 8.07 29.34 -10.81
C ASN A 360 7.05 28.64 -11.74
N GLY A 361 6.41 27.57 -11.25
CA GLY A 361 5.36 26.85 -11.99
C GLY A 361 5.85 25.89 -13.08
N ILE A 362 7.16 25.72 -13.23
CA ILE A 362 7.76 24.71 -14.10
C ILE A 362 7.46 23.30 -13.54
N PRO A 363 7.19 22.28 -14.38
CA PRO A 363 6.99 20.90 -13.89
C PRO A 363 8.19 20.35 -13.10
N ALA A 364 7.92 19.62 -12.03
CA ALA A 364 8.93 19.05 -11.15
C ALA A 364 9.17 17.56 -11.44
N VAL A 365 10.42 17.18 -11.70
CA VAL A 365 10.83 15.78 -11.91
C VAL A 365 11.66 15.31 -10.72
N PHE A 366 11.11 14.36 -9.95
CA PHE A 366 11.78 13.82 -8.76
C PHE A 366 12.48 12.50 -9.09
N GLN A 367 13.80 12.46 -8.92
CA GLN A 367 14.54 11.21 -9.03
C GLN A 367 14.15 10.26 -7.91
N ASN A 368 13.83 9.02 -8.25
CA ASN A 368 13.65 7.89 -7.33
C ASN A 368 12.60 8.13 -6.23
N SER A 369 11.59 8.97 -6.46
CA SER A 369 10.67 9.39 -5.40
C SER A 369 9.25 9.74 -5.86
N TYR A 370 8.45 8.71 -6.14
CA TYR A 370 7.01 8.83 -6.39
C TYR A 370 6.25 9.47 -5.21
N ARG A 371 6.72 9.22 -3.99
CA ARG A 371 6.18 9.83 -2.76
C ARG A 371 6.25 11.36 -2.82
N ARG A 372 7.41 11.93 -3.18
CA ARG A 372 7.59 13.38 -3.29
C ARG A 372 6.90 13.97 -4.52
N ALA A 373 6.94 13.27 -5.65
CA ALA A 373 6.23 13.70 -6.85
C ALA A 373 4.73 13.88 -6.56
N SER A 374 4.10 12.85 -5.98
CA SER A 374 2.66 12.88 -5.66
C SER A 374 2.33 13.93 -4.61
N MET A 375 3.15 14.06 -3.57
CA MET A 375 2.98 15.10 -2.53
C MET A 375 3.10 16.51 -3.10
N TYR A 376 4.08 16.73 -3.97
CA TYR A 376 4.25 18.00 -4.65
C TYR A 376 3.06 18.30 -5.55
N ALA A 377 2.60 17.34 -6.36
CA ALA A 377 1.45 17.53 -7.22
C ALA A 377 0.18 17.89 -6.43
N PHE A 378 -0.07 17.22 -5.31
CA PHE A 378 -1.22 17.51 -4.44
C PHE A 378 -1.19 18.94 -3.90
N TYR A 379 -0.11 19.33 -3.21
CA TYR A 379 -0.05 20.62 -2.53
C TYR A 379 0.26 21.81 -3.44
N SER A 380 0.96 21.59 -4.56
CA SER A 380 1.28 22.66 -5.51
C SER A 380 0.22 22.85 -6.58
N GLY A 381 -0.60 21.82 -6.87
CA GLY A 381 -1.47 21.75 -8.05
C GLY A 381 -0.70 21.70 -9.39
N SER A 382 0.62 21.53 -9.35
CA SER A 382 1.50 21.58 -10.53
C SER A 382 1.88 20.18 -11.01
N ALA A 383 2.18 20.05 -12.29
CA ALA A 383 2.59 18.78 -12.89
C ALA A 383 3.89 18.27 -12.25
N SER A 384 3.93 16.96 -11.99
CA SER A 384 5.13 16.29 -11.49
C SER A 384 5.33 14.91 -12.11
N PHE A 385 6.55 14.42 -12.02
CA PHE A 385 6.92 13.09 -12.51
C PHE A 385 7.96 12.44 -11.59
N SER A 386 7.88 11.12 -11.43
CA SER A 386 8.88 10.33 -10.72
C SER A 386 9.81 9.63 -11.70
N LEU A 387 11.05 10.13 -11.83
CA LEU A 387 12.08 9.51 -12.67
C LEU A 387 12.75 8.37 -11.91
N ASN A 388 12.36 7.13 -12.20
CA ASN A 388 12.90 5.95 -11.54
C ASN A 388 14.19 5.48 -12.21
N THR A 389 15.19 5.16 -11.40
CA THR A 389 16.47 4.60 -11.85
C THR A 389 16.58 3.13 -11.43
N THR A 390 17.61 2.43 -11.91
CA THR A 390 17.95 1.06 -11.50
C THR A 390 18.10 0.88 -9.98
N GLU A 391 18.36 1.96 -9.23
CA GLU A 391 18.53 1.96 -7.77
C GLU A 391 17.22 1.72 -6.97
N LYS A 392 16.05 1.92 -7.59
CA LYS A 392 14.75 1.83 -6.91
C LYS A 392 13.77 0.90 -7.61
N ARG A 393 12.57 0.76 -7.03
CA ARG A 393 11.46 0.02 -7.64
C ARG A 393 10.74 0.86 -8.68
N GLN A 394 10.09 0.20 -9.64
CA GLN A 394 9.03 0.81 -10.45
C GLN A 394 7.85 1.27 -9.56
N ASN A 395 7.01 2.14 -10.11
CA ASN A 395 5.80 2.67 -9.47
C ASN A 395 4.80 3.12 -10.55
N GLN A 396 3.69 3.75 -10.15
CA GLN A 396 2.60 4.12 -11.06
C GLN A 396 3.05 5.04 -12.19
N PHE A 397 3.98 5.96 -11.92
CA PHE A 397 4.56 6.85 -12.94
C PHE A 397 5.31 6.08 -14.04
N THR A 398 5.66 4.81 -13.81
CA THR A 398 6.31 3.96 -14.82
C THR A 398 5.32 3.37 -15.82
N ILE A 399 4.06 3.22 -15.44
CA ILE A 399 3.05 2.49 -16.25
C ILE A 399 1.92 3.39 -16.76
N ASP A 400 1.92 4.67 -16.39
CA ASP A 400 0.95 5.65 -16.84
C ASP A 400 1.55 6.65 -17.83
N ASP A 401 0.72 7.57 -18.33
CA ASP A 401 1.12 8.58 -19.31
C ASP A 401 1.72 9.84 -18.67
N SER A 402 2.32 9.75 -17.48
CA SER A 402 2.90 10.92 -16.81
C SER A 402 4.16 11.44 -17.49
N GLU A 403 4.99 10.56 -18.03
CA GLU A 403 6.20 10.92 -18.77
C GLU A 403 5.85 11.76 -20.01
N SER A 404 4.88 11.32 -20.82
CA SER A 404 4.49 12.00 -22.06
C SER A 404 4.00 13.43 -21.83
N ARG A 405 3.36 13.71 -20.69
CA ARG A 405 2.86 15.05 -20.32
C ARG A 405 3.97 16.07 -20.06
N ILE A 406 5.21 15.62 -19.84
CA ILE A 406 6.35 16.51 -19.55
C ILE A 406 7.47 16.45 -20.59
N GLN A 407 7.35 15.60 -21.61
CA GLN A 407 8.30 15.55 -22.73
C GLN A 407 8.42 16.92 -23.42
N GLY A 408 9.66 17.29 -23.78
CA GLY A 408 10.00 18.53 -24.47
C GLY A 408 9.85 19.81 -23.64
N LYS A 409 9.35 19.74 -22.40
CA LYS A 409 9.17 20.91 -21.55
C LYS A 409 10.45 21.26 -20.81
N LYS A 410 10.60 22.54 -20.46
CA LYS A 410 11.52 22.92 -19.39
C LYS A 410 11.02 22.30 -18.09
N ILE A 411 11.89 21.65 -17.33
CA ILE A 411 11.54 21.03 -16.04
C ILE A 411 12.55 21.39 -14.96
N ALA A 412 12.14 21.25 -13.69
CA ALA A 412 13.03 21.27 -12.54
C ALA A 412 13.35 19.84 -12.12
N TYR A 413 14.59 19.41 -12.33
CA TYR A 413 15.09 18.09 -11.98
C TYR A 413 15.58 18.08 -10.55
N ILE A 414 15.02 17.21 -9.71
CA ILE A 414 15.25 17.20 -8.26
C ILE A 414 15.80 15.84 -7.85
N ALA A 415 17.00 15.83 -7.28
CA ALA A 415 17.63 14.62 -6.79
C ALA A 415 18.46 14.90 -5.52
N LYS A 416 18.97 13.82 -4.91
CA LYS A 416 19.98 13.96 -3.85
C LYS A 416 21.34 14.07 -4.53
N ASN A 417 22.13 15.08 -4.18
CA ASN A 417 23.47 15.33 -4.72
C ASN A 417 23.46 15.59 -6.24
N VAL A 418 22.91 16.74 -6.65
CA VAL A 418 22.96 17.22 -8.03
C VAL A 418 24.20 18.09 -8.19
N GLU A 419 25.17 17.63 -8.98
CA GLU A 419 26.33 18.44 -9.37
C GLU A 419 25.88 19.63 -10.22
N GLY A 420 26.42 20.83 -9.94
CA GLY A 420 26.05 22.07 -10.63
C GLY A 420 24.57 22.42 -10.49
N HIS A 421 23.98 22.21 -9.31
CA HIS A 421 22.58 22.56 -9.05
C HIS A 421 22.33 24.06 -9.19
N ASP A 422 21.16 24.41 -9.70
CA ASP A 422 20.72 25.81 -9.88
C ASP A 422 19.99 26.35 -8.64
N PHE A 423 19.40 25.45 -7.85
CA PHE A 423 18.66 25.81 -6.63
C PHE A 423 18.72 24.67 -5.61
N GLU A 424 18.39 24.99 -4.37
CA GLU A 424 18.25 24.04 -3.27
C GLU A 424 17.08 24.39 -2.38
N TYR A 425 16.53 23.40 -1.70
CA TYR A 425 15.51 23.61 -0.67
C TYR A 425 15.69 22.61 0.47
N SER A 426 15.28 23.03 1.67
CA SER A 426 15.41 22.22 2.88
C SER A 426 14.12 21.49 3.19
N LYS A 427 14.25 20.23 3.60
CA LYS A 427 13.14 19.49 4.21
C LYS A 427 12.95 19.91 5.67
N CYS A 428 11.80 19.52 6.21
CA CYS A 428 11.49 19.66 7.64
C CYS A 428 12.48 18.90 8.55
N ASP A 429 13.08 17.82 8.05
CA ASP A 429 14.10 17.03 8.76
C ASP A 429 15.52 17.61 8.66
N GLY A 430 15.67 18.79 8.02
CA GLY A 430 16.97 19.45 7.79
C GLY A 430 17.75 18.91 6.59
N THR A 431 17.26 17.90 5.89
CA THR A 431 17.93 17.39 4.68
C THR A 431 17.81 18.43 3.56
N VAL A 432 18.95 18.89 3.05
CA VAL A 432 19.03 19.74 1.86
C VAL A 432 18.84 18.88 0.61
N ILE A 433 17.94 19.31 -0.28
CA ILE A 433 17.68 18.70 -1.58
C ILE A 433 18.02 19.72 -2.66
N GLN A 434 18.70 19.24 -3.69
CA GLN A 434 19.20 20.07 -4.78
C GLN A 434 18.37 19.85 -6.04
N GLY A 435 18.31 20.88 -6.88
CA GLY A 435 17.70 20.78 -8.19
C GLY A 435 18.39 21.59 -9.26
N LYS A 436 18.16 21.20 -10.51
CA LYS A 436 18.66 21.89 -11.71
C LYS A 436 17.57 22.01 -12.75
N PHE A 437 17.63 23.04 -13.58
CA PHE A 437 16.71 23.23 -14.69
C PHE A 437 17.20 22.47 -15.92
N ILE A 438 16.30 21.69 -16.54
CA ILE A 438 16.56 21.05 -17.83
C ILE A 438 15.69 21.78 -18.86
N PRO A 439 16.28 22.48 -19.85
CA PRO A 439 15.53 23.32 -20.80
C PRO A 439 14.53 22.56 -21.68
N SER A 440 14.87 21.35 -22.09
CA SER A 440 14.02 20.47 -22.88
C SER A 440 14.19 19.04 -22.39
N PHE A 441 13.32 18.62 -21.49
CA PHE A 441 13.35 17.29 -20.90
C PHE A 441 12.93 16.23 -21.91
N ARG A 442 13.81 15.26 -22.15
CA ARG A 442 13.49 14.04 -22.90
C ARG A 442 13.90 12.83 -22.07
N SER A 443 12.98 11.89 -21.86
CA SER A 443 13.27 10.62 -21.19
C SER A 443 12.61 9.48 -21.96
N TYR A 444 13.24 8.32 -21.95
CA TYR A 444 12.76 7.14 -22.68
C TYR A 444 12.62 5.95 -21.73
N ARG A 445 11.94 6.14 -20.59
CA ARG A 445 11.86 5.10 -19.54
C ARG A 445 11.05 3.88 -19.94
N ARG A 446 10.23 3.97 -20.99
CA ARG A 446 9.45 2.85 -21.50
C ARG A 446 10.22 1.97 -22.49
N LEU A 447 11.41 2.38 -22.95
CA LEU A 447 12.28 1.50 -23.73
C LEU A 447 12.48 0.18 -22.98
N TRP A 448 12.36 -0.94 -23.69
CA TRP A 448 12.34 -2.25 -23.04
C TRP A 448 13.30 -3.23 -23.69
N CYS A 449 14.19 -3.78 -22.87
CA CYS A 449 15.17 -4.79 -23.22
C CYS A 449 14.64 -6.17 -22.84
N THR A 450 14.53 -7.06 -23.82
CA THR A 450 14.29 -8.49 -23.64
C THR A 450 15.54 -9.29 -23.97
N VAL A 451 15.79 -10.33 -23.17
CA VAL A 451 16.91 -11.24 -23.33
C VAL A 451 16.35 -12.66 -23.53
N PRO A 452 16.79 -13.42 -24.55
CA PRO A 452 16.18 -14.71 -24.90
C PRO A 452 16.40 -15.81 -23.85
N ASP A 453 17.58 -15.84 -23.22
CA ASP A 453 18.00 -16.96 -22.37
C ASP A 453 18.00 -16.61 -20.87
N THR A 454 17.36 -17.45 -20.05
CA THR A 454 17.47 -17.41 -18.59
C THR A 454 17.50 -18.83 -17.99
N PRO A 455 18.35 -19.11 -16.99
CA PRO A 455 19.29 -18.19 -16.34
C PRO A 455 20.56 -17.90 -17.17
N LEU A 456 21.20 -16.76 -16.90
CA LEU A 456 22.37 -16.31 -17.67
C LEU A 456 23.68 -16.89 -17.13
N THR A 457 24.36 -17.70 -17.93
CA THR A 457 25.75 -18.12 -17.68
C THR A 457 26.76 -17.00 -17.93
N LYS A 458 27.98 -17.14 -17.37
CA LYS A 458 29.11 -16.23 -17.63
C LYS A 458 29.51 -16.14 -19.10
N GLU A 459 29.19 -17.15 -19.91
CA GLU A 459 29.47 -17.14 -21.34
C GLU A 459 28.52 -16.19 -22.09
N HIS A 460 27.22 -16.22 -21.76
CA HIS A 460 26.24 -15.28 -22.31
C HIS A 460 26.62 -13.82 -22.02
N LEU A 461 27.23 -13.54 -20.87
CA LEU A 461 27.67 -12.17 -20.52
C LEU A 461 28.74 -11.61 -21.46
N LYS A 462 29.52 -12.45 -22.15
CA LYS A 462 30.57 -11.96 -23.06
C LYS A 462 29.97 -11.36 -24.34
N ASN A 463 28.80 -11.82 -24.77
CA ASN A 463 28.15 -11.42 -26.01
C ASN A 463 26.63 -11.60 -25.88
N LEU A 464 26.01 -10.80 -25.02
CA LEU A 464 24.59 -10.91 -24.73
C LEU A 464 23.76 -10.32 -25.87
N GLU A 465 22.83 -11.12 -26.40
CA GLU A 465 21.83 -10.66 -27.35
C GLU A 465 20.68 -9.98 -26.59
N ILE A 466 20.44 -8.71 -26.93
CA ILE A 466 19.43 -7.85 -26.34
C ILE A 466 18.51 -7.38 -27.46
N ALA A 467 17.23 -7.69 -27.34
CA ALA A 467 16.19 -7.09 -28.17
C ALA A 467 15.66 -5.84 -27.46
N LEU A 468 15.96 -4.66 -28.02
CA LEU A 468 15.50 -3.36 -27.53
C LEU A 468 14.26 -2.92 -28.31
N TYR A 469 13.12 -2.92 -27.65
CA TYR A 469 11.86 -2.43 -28.19
C TYR A 469 11.67 -0.94 -27.87
N ASN A 470 11.36 -0.15 -28.90
CA ASN A 470 10.96 1.24 -28.78
C ASN A 470 9.43 1.37 -28.81
N PRO A 471 8.75 1.63 -27.68
CA PRO A 471 7.30 1.79 -27.66
C PRO A 471 6.83 3.20 -28.02
N TYR A 472 7.73 4.13 -28.34
CA TYR A 472 7.38 5.51 -28.66
C TYR A 472 7.08 5.65 -30.15
N GLN A 473 6.24 6.63 -30.49
CA GLN A 473 5.89 6.99 -31.87
C GLN A 473 6.96 7.85 -32.57
N GLU A 474 8.15 7.94 -32.00
CA GLU A 474 9.28 8.68 -32.58
C GLU A 474 10.53 7.80 -32.67
N ASP A 475 11.34 8.09 -33.69
CA ASP A 475 12.65 7.48 -33.89
C ASP A 475 13.64 8.03 -32.84
N ILE A 476 14.33 7.13 -32.15
CA ILE A 476 15.30 7.52 -31.10
C ILE A 476 16.71 7.35 -31.64
N PHE A 477 17.51 8.42 -31.55
CA PHE A 477 18.89 8.37 -32.03
C PHE A 477 19.76 7.51 -31.09
N ARG A 478 20.32 6.42 -31.61
CA ARG A 478 21.05 5.43 -30.77
C ARG A 478 22.29 6.01 -30.07
N LYS A 479 22.88 7.10 -30.56
CA LYS A 479 24.00 7.76 -29.85
C LYS A 479 23.58 8.46 -28.56
N ASP A 480 22.29 8.74 -28.39
CA ASP A 480 21.76 9.35 -27.17
C ASP A 480 21.50 8.31 -26.07
N LEU A 481 21.65 7.02 -26.39
CA LEU A 481 21.37 5.90 -25.50
C LEU A 481 22.67 5.24 -25.03
N ASP A 482 22.87 5.24 -23.72
CA ASP A 482 23.90 4.46 -23.05
C ASP A 482 23.28 3.26 -22.34
N LEU A 483 23.81 2.07 -22.62
CA LEU A 483 23.34 0.82 -22.02
C LEU A 483 24.14 0.52 -20.75
N TYR A 484 23.42 0.18 -19.68
CA TYR A 484 23.94 -0.12 -18.36
C TYR A 484 23.40 -1.45 -17.84
N VAL A 485 24.19 -2.10 -16.99
CA VAL A 485 23.84 -3.28 -16.24
C VAL A 485 23.91 -2.96 -14.75
N ALA A 486 22.80 -3.14 -14.05
CA ALA A 486 22.73 -3.08 -12.60
C ALA A 486 22.83 -4.51 -12.06
N TYR A 487 23.78 -4.75 -11.17
CA TYR A 487 23.90 -6.03 -10.48
C TYR A 487 23.20 -5.96 -9.13
N LEU A 488 22.49 -7.03 -8.79
CA LEU A 488 21.72 -7.12 -7.57
C LEU A 488 22.11 -8.36 -6.76
N ASN A 489 22.04 -8.20 -5.44
CA ASN A 489 22.26 -9.29 -4.50
C ASN A 489 21.09 -10.31 -4.56
N LYS A 490 21.19 -11.41 -3.79
CA LYS A 490 20.12 -12.43 -3.72
C LYS A 490 18.76 -11.90 -3.26
N TYR A 491 18.71 -10.72 -2.66
CA TYR A 491 17.50 -10.07 -2.18
C TYR A 491 16.98 -8.95 -3.12
N LYS A 492 17.56 -8.85 -4.33
CA LYS A 492 17.24 -7.85 -5.35
C LYS A 492 17.53 -6.41 -4.92
N GLU A 493 18.51 -6.23 -4.05
CA GLU A 493 19.04 -4.91 -3.74
C GLU A 493 20.19 -4.57 -4.71
N PRO A 494 20.18 -3.39 -5.36
CA PRO A 494 21.26 -2.96 -6.24
C PRO A 494 22.59 -2.84 -5.49
N ILE A 495 23.65 -3.44 -6.03
CA ILE A 495 25.01 -3.40 -5.48
C ILE A 495 25.86 -2.41 -6.27
N GLU A 496 25.87 -2.58 -7.59
CA GLU A 496 26.75 -1.86 -8.52
C GLU A 496 26.04 -1.64 -9.85
N LEU A 497 26.45 -0.59 -10.56
CA LEU A 497 25.95 -0.20 -11.87
C LEU A 497 27.14 0.00 -12.80
N LYS A 498 27.21 -0.75 -13.90
CA LYS A 498 28.30 -0.64 -14.88
C LYS A 498 27.76 -0.33 -16.27
N LYS A 499 28.50 0.47 -17.03
CA LYS A 499 28.21 0.71 -18.44
C LYS A 499 28.55 -0.55 -19.24
N MET A 500 27.69 -0.97 -20.16
CA MET A 500 27.97 -2.11 -21.03
C MET A 500 29.05 -1.74 -22.06
N GLU A 501 29.80 -2.74 -22.49
CA GLU A 501 30.92 -2.58 -23.42
C GLU A 501 30.63 -3.27 -24.75
N ARG A 502 31.36 -2.87 -25.80
CA ARG A 502 31.33 -3.54 -27.13
C ARG A 502 29.91 -3.77 -27.67
N CYS A 503 29.04 -2.78 -27.52
CA CYS A 503 27.65 -2.85 -27.99
C CYS A 503 27.54 -2.66 -29.51
N ASN A 504 27.32 -3.76 -30.22
CA ASN A 504 27.14 -3.82 -31.66
C ASN A 504 25.65 -3.86 -32.00
N TRP A 505 25.17 -2.83 -32.69
CA TRP A 505 23.79 -2.72 -33.16
C TRP A 505 23.65 -3.43 -34.50
N GLN A 506 22.74 -4.40 -34.61
CA GLN A 506 22.62 -5.20 -35.84
C GLN A 506 21.96 -4.43 -37.00
N ASN A 507 21.14 -3.42 -36.72
CA ASN A 507 20.55 -2.56 -37.75
C ASN A 507 21.52 -1.43 -38.17
N GLU A 508 21.65 -1.20 -39.47
CA GLU A 508 22.46 -0.10 -40.03
C GLU A 508 21.85 1.29 -39.74
N SER A 509 20.55 1.36 -39.44
CA SER A 509 19.80 2.60 -39.18
C SER A 509 20.36 3.39 -37.99
N PRO A 510 20.70 4.70 -38.13
CA PRO A 510 21.11 5.60 -37.03
C PRO A 510 20.10 5.73 -35.88
N TYR A 511 18.92 5.14 -36.03
CA TYR A 511 17.81 5.27 -35.11
C TYR A 511 17.27 3.90 -34.71
N VAL A 512 16.83 3.81 -33.46
CA VAL A 512 15.86 2.81 -33.02
C VAL A 512 14.50 3.28 -33.50
N LYS A 513 13.93 2.58 -34.48
CA LYS A 513 12.69 3.01 -35.16
C LYS A 513 11.50 3.01 -34.20
N ALA A 514 10.56 3.93 -34.43
CA ALA A 514 9.31 3.98 -33.70
C ALA A 514 8.56 2.65 -33.76
N GLU A 515 8.04 2.19 -32.63
CA GLU A 515 7.27 0.93 -32.50
C GLU A 515 7.98 -0.32 -33.04
N ASP A 516 9.31 -0.30 -33.11
CA ASP A 516 10.13 -1.37 -33.67
C ASP A 516 11.15 -1.92 -32.66
N THR A 517 11.67 -3.11 -32.95
CA THR A 517 12.69 -3.79 -32.14
C THR A 517 14.05 -3.77 -32.83
N CYS A 518 15.07 -3.30 -32.12
CA CYS A 518 16.45 -3.38 -32.58
C CYS A 518 17.22 -4.45 -31.80
N LEU A 519 17.95 -5.30 -32.52
CA LEU A 519 18.84 -6.29 -31.90
C LEU A 519 20.22 -5.68 -31.63
N ILE A 520 20.74 -5.93 -30.43
CA ILE A 520 22.01 -5.41 -29.93
C ILE A 520 22.79 -6.56 -29.33
N LYS A 521 24.09 -6.63 -29.63
CA LYS A 521 25.04 -7.55 -29.01
C LYS A 521 25.99 -6.76 -28.12
N CYS A 522 25.93 -6.96 -26.81
CA CYS A 522 26.78 -6.24 -25.86
C CYS A 522 27.60 -7.21 -25.00
N ALA A 523 28.82 -6.79 -24.65
CA ALA A 523 29.57 -7.41 -23.58
C ALA A 523 29.16 -6.79 -22.24
N ILE A 524 28.77 -7.64 -21.29
CA ILE A 524 28.51 -7.27 -19.91
C ILE A 524 29.82 -7.35 -19.13
N PRO A 525 30.31 -6.25 -18.52
CA PRO A 525 31.51 -6.29 -17.71
C PRO A 525 31.34 -7.28 -16.53
N PRO A 526 32.41 -7.84 -15.98
CA PRO A 526 32.27 -8.68 -14.79
C PRO A 526 31.91 -7.83 -13.55
N PRO A 527 31.11 -8.38 -12.63
CA PRO A 527 30.83 -7.71 -11.36
C PRO A 527 32.08 -7.62 -10.49
N GLU A 528 32.23 -6.55 -9.70
CA GLU A 528 33.29 -6.47 -8.68
C GLU A 528 32.93 -7.27 -7.42
N ASP A 529 31.66 -7.25 -7.03
CA ASP A 529 31.15 -8.00 -5.89
C ASP A 529 30.85 -9.45 -6.29
N LYS A 530 31.30 -10.40 -5.48
CA LYS A 530 31.03 -11.84 -5.67
C LYS A 530 29.60 -12.23 -5.26
N ASN A 531 28.89 -11.38 -4.52
CA ASN A 531 27.53 -11.63 -4.01
C ASN A 531 26.42 -11.27 -5.00
N VAL A 532 26.75 -11.17 -6.28
CA VAL A 532 25.78 -10.94 -7.36
C VAL A 532 24.99 -12.23 -7.63
N HIS A 533 23.67 -12.07 -7.73
CA HIS A 533 22.75 -13.16 -8.06
C HIS A 533 21.80 -12.80 -9.22
N TYR A 534 21.58 -11.50 -9.44
CA TYR A 534 20.71 -11.04 -10.50
C TYR A 534 21.34 -9.86 -11.24
N ILE A 535 20.92 -9.65 -12.47
CA ILE A 535 21.21 -8.46 -13.25
C ILE A 535 19.91 -7.83 -13.75
N ARG A 536 19.96 -6.53 -14.00
CA ARG A 536 18.88 -5.77 -14.63
C ARG A 536 19.50 -4.78 -15.61
N LEU A 537 18.96 -4.71 -16.81
CA LEU A 537 19.42 -3.78 -17.83
C LEU A 537 18.75 -2.42 -17.60
N GLY A 538 19.53 -1.37 -17.79
CA GLY A 538 19.09 0.01 -17.69
C GLY A 538 19.61 0.82 -18.85
N ILE A 539 18.84 1.82 -19.25
CA ILE A 539 19.17 2.75 -20.32
C ILE A 539 19.28 4.13 -19.71
N SER A 540 20.38 4.80 -20.03
CA SER A 540 20.67 6.18 -19.69
C SER A 540 20.55 7.01 -20.95
N GLU A 541 19.85 8.12 -20.88
CA GLU A 541 19.55 8.97 -22.02
C GLU A 541 19.74 10.44 -21.66
N HIS A 542 20.30 11.23 -22.57
CA HIS A 542 20.44 12.69 -22.40
C HIS A 542 21.05 13.14 -21.05
N GLY A 543 21.98 12.35 -20.50
CA GLY A 543 22.62 12.62 -19.20
C GLY A 543 21.76 12.30 -17.96
N LEU A 544 20.60 11.66 -18.14
CA LEU A 544 19.79 11.11 -17.05
C LEU A 544 20.35 9.76 -16.60
N LYS A 545 20.28 9.46 -15.30
CA LYS A 545 20.72 8.16 -14.76
C LYS A 545 19.97 6.98 -15.41
N ALA A 546 20.60 5.80 -15.44
CA ALA A 546 20.02 4.60 -16.04
C ALA A 546 18.67 4.19 -15.39
N GLY A 547 17.67 3.93 -16.23
CA GLY A 547 16.32 3.51 -15.86
C GLY A 547 16.17 2.01 -15.62
N ILE A 548 14.95 1.54 -15.32
CA ILE A 548 14.63 0.11 -15.22
C ILE A 548 14.02 -0.31 -16.56
N ASN A 549 14.83 -0.93 -17.42
CA ASN A 549 14.45 -1.24 -18.79
C ASN A 549 14.41 -2.75 -19.08
N SER A 550 14.52 -3.61 -18.07
CA SER A 550 14.31 -5.06 -18.23
C SER A 550 13.67 -5.67 -16.98
N LYS A 551 13.18 -6.91 -17.13
CA LYS A 551 12.92 -7.79 -15.98
C LYS A 551 14.23 -8.07 -15.24
N THR A 552 14.14 -8.44 -13.97
CA THR A 552 15.28 -8.92 -13.20
C THR A 552 15.68 -10.32 -13.69
N LEU A 553 16.90 -10.47 -14.21
CA LEU A 553 17.42 -11.71 -14.78
C LEU A 553 18.30 -12.41 -13.78
N LYS A 554 18.16 -13.73 -13.63
CA LYS A 554 18.98 -14.53 -12.70
C LYS A 554 20.32 -14.87 -13.35
N LEU A 555 21.40 -14.66 -12.60
CA LEU A 555 22.76 -15.06 -12.99
C LEU A 555 23.05 -16.47 -12.44
N GLU A 556 23.56 -17.36 -13.28
CA GLU A 556 24.17 -18.61 -12.81
C GLU A 556 25.56 -18.32 -12.22
N GLN A 557 25.80 -18.82 -11.01
CA GLN A 557 27.03 -18.56 -10.25
C GLN A 557 28.24 -19.34 -10.76
#